data_AF-A0A1A9HWP9-F1
#
_entry.id   AF-A0A1A9HWP9-F1
#
_cell.length_a   1.000
_cell.length_b   1.000
_cell.length_c   1.000
_cell.angle_alpha   90.00
_cell.angle_beta   90.00
_cell.angle_gamma   90.00
#
_symmetry.space_group_name_H-M   'P 1'
#
loop_
_entity.id
_entity.type
_entity.pdbx_description
1 polymer ?
#
loop_
_entity_poly.entity_id
_entity_poly.type
_entity_poly.pdbx_seq_one_letter_code
_entity_poly.pdbx_strand_id
1 'polypeptide(L)'
;MAKYPLEPVLAIKKDRVNRAEKVVKEKRRLLELEQEKLQEKEATRDKVKNHYMQKIQQLRELLDEGTTSDAVLQIKAYIKVVAIQLAEEEEKVNKQKEVVLAAAKELEKAEANLAKRRKEEEKTRLHKEAWMKEALKEEARAEEKEQDEMGQLLYQLHQKKQRESGGR
;
A
#
# COMPACT_ATOMS: atom_id res chain seq x y z
N MET A 1 -7.94 -25.42 26.98
CA MET A 1 -8.63 -24.34 26.24
C MET A 1 -8.80 -24.74 24.78
N ALA A 2 -10.02 -24.69 24.26
CA ALA A 2 -10.30 -24.96 22.85
C ALA A 2 -9.54 -23.96 21.96
N LYS A 3 -8.81 -24.47 20.96
CA LYS A 3 -8.17 -23.62 19.96
C LYS A 3 -9.22 -23.13 18.97
N TYR A 4 -9.11 -21.87 18.55
CA TYR A 4 -10.03 -21.29 17.58
C TYR A 4 -10.03 -22.11 16.27
N PRO A 5 -11.20 -22.61 15.81
CA PRO A 5 -11.25 -23.51 14.66
C PRO A 5 -10.71 -22.90 13.36
N LEU A 6 -10.82 -21.58 13.19
CA LEU A 6 -10.33 -20.88 11.99
C LEU A 6 -8.98 -20.19 12.21
N GLU A 7 -8.18 -20.67 13.17
CA GLU A 7 -6.82 -20.16 13.38
C GLU A 7 -5.93 -20.25 12.12
N PRO A 8 -5.96 -21.35 11.33
CA PRO A 8 -5.18 -21.42 10.08
C PRO A 8 -5.59 -20.34 9.07
N VAL A 9 -6.89 -20.00 9.03
CA VAL A 9 -7.40 -18.95 8.14
C VAL A 9 -6.91 -17.57 8.57
N LEU A 10 -6.87 -17.31 9.88
CA LEU A 10 -6.33 -16.07 10.42
C LEU A 10 -4.82 -15.95 10.12
N ALA A 11 -4.05 -17.03 10.30
CA ALA A 11 -2.63 -17.07 9.97
C ALA A 11 -2.39 -16.76 8.48
N ILE A 12 -3.12 -17.42 7.58
CA ILE A 12 -3.03 -17.16 6.13
C ILE A 12 -3.36 -15.70 5.81
N LYS A 13 -4.37 -15.12 6.47
CA LYS A 13 -4.76 -13.71 6.24
C LYS A 13 -3.69 -12.73 6.71
N LYS A 14 -3.08 -12.97 7.87
CA LYS A 14 -1.91 -12.20 8.35
C LYS A 14 -0.75 -12.27 7.36
N ASP A 15 -0.44 -13.46 6.84
CA ASP A 15 0.61 -13.62 5.83
C ASP A 15 0.28 -12.89 4.53
N ARG A 16 -0.99 -12.87 4.12
CA ARG A 16 -1.44 -12.11 2.95
C ARG A 16 -1.30 -10.60 3.14
N VAL A 17 -1.55 -10.09 4.35
CA VAL A 17 -1.29 -8.69 4.69
C VAL A 17 0.21 -8.40 4.60
N ASN A 18 1.05 -9.21 5.25
CA ASN A 18 2.51 -9.06 5.21
C ASN A 18 3.07 -9.08 3.77
N ARG A 19 2.56 -9.97 2.92
CA ARG A 19 2.93 -10.01 1.49
C ARG A 19 2.47 -8.74 0.76
N ALA A 20 1.25 -8.27 1.02
CA ALA A 20 0.75 -7.04 0.39
C ALA A 20 1.54 -5.80 0.84
N GLU A 21 1.98 -5.72 2.10
CA GLU A 21 2.83 -4.64 2.60
C GLU A 21 4.20 -4.62 1.91
N LYS A 22 4.82 -5.80 1.72
CA LYS A 22 6.06 -5.92 0.94
C LYS A 22 5.88 -5.43 -0.50
N VAL A 23 4.75 -5.78 -1.14
CA VAL A 23 4.43 -5.33 -2.50
C VAL A 23 4.26 -3.81 -2.54
N VAL A 24 3.53 -3.20 -1.60
CA VAL A 24 3.38 -1.73 -1.53
C VAL A 24 4.74 -1.05 -1.35
N LYS A 25 5.60 -1.58 -0.46
CA LYS A 25 6.95 -1.05 -0.26
C LYS A 25 7.78 -1.09 -1.55
N GLU A 26 7.74 -2.21 -2.28
CA GLU A 26 8.47 -2.33 -3.54
C GLU A 26 7.90 -1.40 -4.63
N LYS A 27 6.57 -1.28 -4.73
CA LYS A 27 5.95 -0.36 -5.70
C LYS A 27 6.28 1.10 -5.40
N ARG A 28 6.37 1.48 -4.12
CA ARG A 28 6.80 2.82 -3.70
C ARG A 28 8.26 3.08 -4.09
N ARG A 29 9.14 2.11 -3.88
CA ARG A 29 10.56 2.19 -4.31
C ARG A 29 10.69 2.33 -5.84
N LEU A 30 9.89 1.58 -6.59
CA LEU A 30 9.88 1.68 -8.06
C LEU A 30 9.38 3.05 -8.52
N LEU A 31 8.32 3.59 -7.91
CA LEU A 31 7.85 4.94 -8.22
C LEU A 31 8.92 6.00 -7.96
N GLU A 32 9.64 5.89 -6.83
CA GLU A 32 10.72 6.80 -6.47
C GLU A 32 11.87 6.76 -7.49
N LEU A 33 12.28 5.57 -7.93
CA LEU A 33 13.29 5.40 -8.98
C LEU A 33 12.85 6.02 -10.31
N GLU A 34 11.59 5.85 -10.72
CA GLU A 34 11.09 6.46 -11.94
C GLU A 34 10.96 7.98 -11.84
N GLN A 35 10.69 8.50 -10.64
CA GLN A 35 10.67 9.94 -10.35
C GLN A 35 12.08 10.54 -10.42
N GLU A 36 13.09 9.85 -9.89
CA GLU A 36 14.50 10.26 -10.00
C GLU A 36 14.93 10.33 -11.48
N LYS A 37 14.61 9.30 -12.27
CA LYS A 37 14.84 9.33 -13.73
C LYS A 37 14.13 10.48 -14.41
N LEU A 38 12.89 10.81 -13.99
CA LEU A 38 12.18 11.96 -14.53
C LEU A 38 12.92 13.26 -14.25
N GLN A 39 13.43 13.46 -13.03
CA GLN A 39 14.23 14.63 -12.67
C GLN A 39 15.51 14.74 -13.51
N GLU A 40 16.20 13.62 -13.76
CA GLU A 40 17.37 13.61 -14.65
C GLU A 40 17.01 14.05 -16.07
N LYS A 41 15.90 13.53 -16.63
CA LYS A 41 15.43 13.91 -17.97
C LYS A 41 14.99 15.38 -18.04
N GLU A 42 14.31 15.87 -17.01
CA GLU A 42 13.91 17.27 -16.92
C GLU A 42 15.14 18.19 -16.82
N ALA A 43 16.16 17.81 -16.07
CA ALA A 43 17.41 18.55 -16.00
C ALA A 43 18.15 18.59 -17.35
N THR A 44 18.16 17.49 -18.12
CA THR A 44 18.70 17.47 -19.48
C THR A 44 17.91 18.39 -20.41
N ARG A 45 16.58 18.31 -20.39
CA ARG A 45 15.69 19.19 -21.16
C ARG A 45 15.95 20.66 -20.82
N ASP A 46 16.07 20.99 -19.54
CA ASP A 46 16.28 22.37 -19.09
C ASP A 46 17.62 22.93 -19.54
N LYS A 47 18.69 22.11 -19.60
CA LYS A 47 19.97 22.53 -20.20
C LYS A 47 19.82 22.90 -21.68
N VAL A 48 19.12 22.07 -22.46
CA VAL A 48 18.86 22.34 -23.89
C VAL A 48 17.96 23.55 -24.07
N LYS A 49 16.94 23.70 -23.23
CA LYS A 49 16.05 24.87 -23.23
C LYS A 49 16.80 26.17 -22.92
N ASN A 50 17.69 26.14 -21.93
CA ASN A 50 18.53 27.28 -21.61
C ASN A 50 19.48 27.62 -22.77
N HIS A 51 20.06 26.61 -23.42
CA HIS A 51 20.88 26.82 -24.62
C HIS A 51 20.08 27.44 -25.77
N TYR A 52 18.85 26.98 -26.00
CA TYR A 52 17.93 27.55 -26.97
C TYR A 52 17.62 29.02 -26.68
N MET A 53 17.29 29.35 -25.43
CA MET A 53 17.03 30.73 -25.01
C MET A 53 18.26 31.63 -25.16
N GLN A 54 19.45 31.14 -24.82
CA GLN A 54 20.70 31.87 -25.04
C GLN A 54 20.92 32.17 -26.53
N LYS A 55 20.64 31.22 -27.43
CA LYS A 55 20.79 31.43 -28.88
C LYS A 55 19.78 32.43 -29.43
N ILE A 56 18.56 32.44 -28.91
CA ILE A 56 17.57 33.48 -29.24
C ILE A 56 18.03 34.84 -28.74
N GLN A 57 18.56 34.92 -27.53
CA GLN A 57 19.04 36.17 -26.95
C GLN A 57 20.22 36.73 -27.75
N GLN A 58 21.18 35.88 -28.13
CA GLN A 58 22.29 36.24 -29.03
C GLN A 58 21.79 36.78 -30.37
N LEU A 59 20.76 36.16 -30.95
CA LEU A 59 20.15 36.67 -32.19
C LEU A 59 19.54 38.06 -31.97
N ARG A 60 18.83 38.27 -30.86
CA ARG A 60 18.19 39.56 -30.55
C ARG A 60 19.23 40.67 -30.39
N GLU A 61 20.29 40.42 -29.65
CA GLU A 61 21.40 41.37 -29.47
C GLU A 61 22.03 41.76 -30.82
N LEU A 62 22.28 40.78 -31.69
CA LEU A 62 22.83 41.04 -33.03
C LEU A 62 21.88 41.81 -33.95
N LEU A 63 20.56 41.65 -33.78
CA LEU A 63 19.58 42.44 -34.50
C LEU A 63 19.56 43.89 -34.00
N ASP A 64 19.68 44.10 -32.68
CA ASP A 64 19.75 45.43 -32.07
C ASP A 64 21.03 46.18 -32.46
N GLU A 65 22.15 45.46 -32.67
CA GLU A 65 23.42 46.01 -33.16
C GLU A 65 23.40 46.38 -34.66
N GLY A 66 22.40 45.94 -35.43
CA GLY A 66 22.29 46.22 -36.86
C GLY A 66 23.25 45.41 -37.75
N THR A 67 23.38 44.11 -37.48
CA THR A 67 24.29 43.19 -38.21
C THR A 67 23.88 42.92 -39.67
N THR A 68 24.71 42.14 -40.39
CA THR A 68 24.47 41.74 -41.77
C THR A 68 23.44 40.60 -41.89
N SER A 69 22.74 40.56 -43.04
CA SER A 69 21.73 39.53 -43.32
C SER A 69 22.25 38.09 -43.22
N ASP A 70 23.51 37.86 -43.58
CA ASP A 70 24.10 36.51 -43.57
C ASP A 70 24.30 35.97 -42.15
N ALA A 71 24.74 36.80 -41.21
CA ALA A 71 24.90 36.42 -39.80
C ALA A 71 23.55 36.05 -39.16
N VAL A 72 22.50 36.81 -39.47
CA VAL A 72 21.12 36.54 -39.02
C VAL A 72 20.63 35.18 -39.53
N LEU A 73 20.87 34.89 -40.82
CA LEU A 73 20.44 33.62 -41.44
C LEU A 73 21.16 32.41 -40.83
N GLN A 74 22.46 32.52 -40.55
CA GLN A 74 23.23 31.45 -39.92
C GLN A 74 22.72 31.12 -38.51
N ILE A 75 22.50 32.15 -37.68
CA ILE A 75 22.01 31.94 -36.32
C ILE A 75 20.58 31.39 -36.33
N LYS A 76 19.73 31.87 -37.23
CA LYS A 76 18.37 31.33 -37.40
C LYS A 76 18.39 29.85 -37.80
N ALA A 77 19.32 29.42 -38.65
CA ALA A 77 19.50 28.01 -38.96
C ALA A 77 19.93 27.20 -37.73
N TYR A 78 20.85 27.73 -36.94
CA TYR A 78 21.31 27.08 -35.70
C TYR A 78 20.18 26.96 -34.66
N ILE A 79 19.38 28.03 -34.47
CA ILE A 79 18.21 28.02 -33.58
C ILE A 79 17.22 26.93 -33.98
N LYS A 80 16.99 26.71 -35.28
CA LYS A 80 16.13 25.61 -35.74
C LYS A 80 16.66 24.23 -35.36
N VAL A 81 17.98 24.01 -35.45
CA VAL A 81 18.61 22.74 -35.03
C VAL A 81 18.42 22.53 -33.53
N VAL A 82 18.67 23.56 -32.72
CA VAL A 82 18.48 23.48 -31.26
C VAL A 82 17.01 23.30 -30.88
N ALA A 83 16.07 23.88 -31.64
CA ALA A 83 14.63 23.66 -31.43
C ALA A 83 14.23 22.19 -31.64
N ILE A 84 14.80 21.52 -32.64
CA ILE A 84 14.58 20.08 -32.88
C ILE A 84 15.10 19.27 -31.69
N GLN A 85 16.32 19.56 -31.22
CA GLN A 85 16.89 18.90 -30.03
C GLN A 85 16.02 19.12 -28.79
N LEU A 86 15.48 20.33 -28.59
CA LEU A 86 14.57 20.61 -27.48
C LEU A 86 13.29 19.78 -27.59
N ALA A 87 12.69 19.68 -28.77
CA ALA A 87 11.50 18.85 -28.99
C ALA A 87 11.77 17.36 -28.72
N GLU A 88 12.95 16.85 -29.10
CA GLU A 88 13.36 15.47 -28.80
C GLU A 88 13.53 15.23 -27.29
N GLU A 89 14.10 16.18 -26.55
CA GLU A 89 14.20 16.09 -25.09
C GLU A 89 12.84 16.21 -24.38
N GLU A 90 11.95 17.06 -24.87
CA GLU A 90 10.58 17.15 -24.36
C GLU A 90 9.81 15.84 -24.57
N GLU A 91 9.98 15.18 -25.71
CA GLU A 91 9.39 13.88 -25.96
C GLU A 91 9.94 12.80 -25.01
N LYS A 92 11.24 12.83 -24.69
CA LYS A 92 11.83 11.93 -23.68
C LYS A 92 11.24 12.17 -22.30
N VAL A 93 11.04 13.43 -21.91
CA VAL A 93 10.39 13.78 -20.64
C VAL A 93 8.95 13.30 -20.61
N ASN A 94 8.19 13.49 -21.69
CA ASN A 94 6.79 13.05 -21.77
C ASN A 94 6.68 11.53 -21.65
N LYS A 95 7.53 10.77 -22.35
CA LYS A 95 7.59 9.31 -22.21
C LYS A 95 7.89 8.88 -20.77
N GLN A 96 8.83 9.56 -20.10
CA GLN A 96 9.13 9.24 -18.70
C GLN A 96 7.97 9.60 -17.76
N LYS A 97 7.22 10.69 -18.03
CA LYS A 97 6.00 11.03 -17.27
C LYS A 97 4.92 9.95 -17.40
N GLU A 98 4.75 9.36 -18.57
CA GLU A 98 3.83 8.23 -18.75
C GLU A 98 4.24 7.01 -17.92
N VAL A 99 5.54 6.70 -17.86
CA VAL A 99 6.08 5.61 -17.03
C VAL A 99 5.85 5.89 -15.54
N VAL A 100 6.13 7.11 -15.08
CA VAL A 100 5.86 7.54 -13.70
C VAL A 100 4.37 7.42 -13.37
N LEU A 101 3.49 7.87 -14.27
CA LEU A 101 2.05 7.76 -14.10
C LEU A 101 1.59 6.30 -14.00
N ALA A 102 2.14 5.42 -14.83
CA ALA A 102 1.87 3.98 -14.76
C ALA A 102 2.33 3.39 -13.42
N ALA A 103 3.54 3.73 -12.95
CA ALA A 103 4.04 3.29 -11.66
C ALA A 103 3.18 3.80 -10.48
N ALA A 104 2.71 5.05 -10.55
CA ALA A 104 1.81 5.62 -9.54
C ALA A 104 0.46 4.89 -9.49
N LYS A 105 -0.13 4.57 -10.64
CA LYS A 105 -1.35 3.76 -10.71
C LYS A 105 -1.16 2.35 -10.14
N GLU A 106 0.01 1.74 -10.36
CA GLU A 106 0.33 0.43 -9.79
C GLU A 106 0.52 0.47 -8.26
N LEU A 107 1.07 1.57 -7.72
CA LEU A 107 1.13 1.80 -6.28
C LEU A 107 -0.28 1.95 -5.69
N GLU A 108 -1.14 2.75 -6.31
CA GLU A 108 -2.52 2.94 -5.86
C GLU A 108 -3.30 1.61 -5.81
N LYS A 109 -3.18 0.78 -6.86
CA LYS A 109 -3.77 -0.57 -6.88
C LYS A 109 -3.21 -1.45 -5.74
N ALA A 110 -1.92 -1.36 -5.46
CA ALA A 110 -1.29 -2.13 -4.38
C ALA A 110 -1.79 -1.68 -3.01
N GLU A 111 -1.93 -0.37 -2.78
CA GLU A 111 -2.47 0.20 -1.54
C GLU A 111 -3.94 -0.17 -1.33
N ALA A 112 -4.77 -0.10 -2.37
CA ALA A 112 -6.17 -0.54 -2.34
C ALA A 112 -6.28 -2.05 -2.02
N ASN A 113 -5.39 -2.86 -2.60
CA ASN A 113 -5.32 -4.29 -2.30
C ASN A 113 -4.90 -4.55 -0.84
N LEU A 114 -3.90 -3.82 -0.33
CA LEU A 114 -3.49 -3.90 1.07
C LEU A 114 -4.64 -3.55 2.03
N ALA A 115 -5.38 -2.48 1.75
CA ALA A 115 -6.55 -2.09 2.54
C ALA A 115 -7.62 -3.21 2.56
N LYS A 116 -7.89 -3.83 1.40
CA LYS A 116 -8.79 -4.99 1.31
C LYS A 116 -8.31 -6.18 2.14
N ARG A 117 -7.01 -6.49 2.10
CA ARG A 117 -6.41 -7.59 2.89
C ARG A 117 -6.48 -7.32 4.39
N ARG A 118 -6.22 -6.09 4.83
CA ARG A 118 -6.35 -5.69 6.25
C ARG A 118 -7.78 -5.82 6.74
N LYS A 119 -8.77 -5.37 5.94
CA LYS A 119 -10.20 -5.53 6.27
C LYS A 119 -10.60 -7.01 6.40
N GLU A 120 -10.07 -7.86 5.54
CA GLU A 120 -10.33 -9.30 5.56
C GLU A 120 -9.71 -10.01 6.77
N GLU A 121 -8.52 -9.58 7.21
CA GLU A 121 -7.84 -10.06 8.42
C GLU A 121 -8.60 -9.61 9.67
N GLU A 122 -8.93 -8.32 9.76
CA GLU A 122 -9.64 -7.74 10.90
C GLU A 122 -11.01 -8.39 11.11
N LYS A 123 -11.76 -8.63 10.03
CA LYS A 123 -13.03 -9.38 10.11
C LYS A 123 -12.85 -10.76 10.76
N THR A 124 -11.76 -11.45 10.42
CA THR A 124 -11.48 -12.80 10.94
C THR A 124 -11.00 -12.74 12.38
N ARG A 125 -10.25 -11.69 12.74
CA ARG A 125 -9.83 -11.41 14.11
C ARG A 125 -11.02 -11.15 15.02
N LEU A 126 -11.97 -10.31 14.60
CA LEU A 126 -13.19 -10.03 15.35
C LEU A 126 -14.05 -11.29 15.56
N HIS A 127 -14.16 -12.15 14.54
CA HIS A 127 -14.84 -13.43 14.69
C HIS A 127 -14.13 -14.35 15.70
N LYS A 128 -12.79 -14.40 15.68
CA LYS A 128 -12.01 -15.15 16.69
C LYS A 128 -12.32 -14.66 18.10
N GLU A 129 -12.34 -13.35 18.30
CA GLU A 129 -12.64 -12.73 19.60
C GLU A 129 -14.06 -13.07 20.08
N ALA A 130 -15.05 -12.98 19.20
CA ALA A 130 -16.43 -13.37 19.51
C ALA A 130 -16.55 -14.88 19.84
N TRP A 131 -15.89 -15.74 19.07
CA TRP A 131 -15.88 -17.18 19.31
C TRP A 131 -15.24 -17.52 20.65
N MET A 132 -14.11 -16.91 20.99
CA MET A 132 -13.45 -17.13 22.28
C MET A 132 -14.35 -16.70 23.45
N LYS A 133 -15.07 -15.59 23.30
CA LYS A 133 -16.03 -15.13 24.30
C LYS A 133 -17.17 -16.12 24.52
N GLU A 134 -17.74 -16.67 23.45
CA GLU A 134 -18.80 -17.68 23.56
C GLU A 134 -18.27 -19.02 24.07
N ALA A 135 -17.07 -19.44 23.67
CA ALA A 135 -16.43 -20.65 24.19
C ALA A 135 -16.20 -20.57 25.71
N LEU A 136 -15.77 -19.43 26.22
CA LEU A 136 -15.63 -19.20 27.67
C LEU A 136 -16.98 -19.22 28.40
N LYS A 137 -18.03 -18.64 27.81
CA LYS A 137 -19.38 -18.71 28.40
C LYS A 137 -19.92 -20.13 28.42
N GLU A 138 -19.67 -20.90 27.37
CA GLU A 138 -20.14 -22.28 27.29
C GLU A 138 -19.44 -23.18 28.29
N GLU A 139 -18.12 -23.01 28.47
CA GLU A 139 -17.37 -23.70 29.54
C GLU A 139 -17.93 -23.34 30.92
N ALA A 140 -18.18 -22.05 31.18
CA ALA A 140 -18.75 -21.61 32.45
C ALA A 140 -20.15 -22.21 32.72
N ARG A 141 -21.02 -22.31 31.71
CA ARG A 141 -22.33 -22.97 31.83
C ARG A 141 -22.19 -24.47 32.07
N ALA A 142 -21.23 -25.11 31.42
CA ALA A 142 -20.96 -26.54 31.63
C ALA A 142 -20.47 -26.78 33.06
N GLU A 143 -19.53 -25.96 33.55
CA GLU A 143 -19.05 -26.01 34.93
C GLU A 143 -20.17 -25.77 35.95
N GLU A 144 -21.03 -24.76 35.73
CA GLU A 144 -22.20 -24.48 36.57
C GLU A 144 -23.16 -25.67 36.61
N LYS A 145 -23.47 -26.25 35.46
CA LYS A 145 -24.34 -27.42 35.36
C LYS A 145 -23.76 -28.63 36.11
N GLU A 146 -22.48 -28.92 35.92
CA GLU A 146 -21.80 -30.02 36.63
C GLU A 146 -21.78 -29.76 38.16
N GLN A 147 -21.57 -28.52 38.60
CA GLN A 147 -21.64 -28.15 40.01
C GLN A 147 -23.03 -28.37 40.60
N ASP A 148 -24.09 -27.98 39.88
CA ASP A 148 -25.47 -28.20 40.29
C ASP A 148 -25.82 -29.69 40.36
N GLU A 149 -25.42 -30.47 39.36
CA GLU A 149 -25.61 -31.93 39.34
C GLU A 149 -24.89 -32.60 40.52
N MET A 150 -23.62 -32.24 40.76
CA MET A 150 -22.87 -32.73 41.92
C MET A 150 -23.51 -32.31 43.25
N GLY A 151 -23.98 -31.07 43.35
CA GLY A 151 -24.68 -30.56 44.53
C GLY A 151 -25.95 -31.35 44.83
N GLN A 152 -26.76 -31.64 43.80
CA GLN A 152 -27.97 -32.46 43.91
C GLN A 152 -27.65 -33.90 44.31
N LEU A 153 -26.63 -34.53 43.71
CA LEU A 153 -26.20 -35.88 44.05
C LEU A 153 -25.73 -35.97 45.51
N LEU A 154 -24.91 -35.03 45.96
CA LEU A 154 -24.45 -34.96 47.36
C LEU A 154 -25.61 -34.78 48.33
N TYR A 155 -26.60 -33.97 47.98
CA TYR A 155 -27.81 -33.78 48.78
C TYR A 155 -28.65 -35.05 48.87
N GLN A 156 -28.87 -35.74 47.74
CA GLN A 156 -29.59 -37.02 47.68
C GLN A 156 -28.89 -38.11 48.52
N LEU A 157 -27.56 -38.18 48.45
CA LEU A 157 -26.76 -39.10 49.28
C LEU A 157 -26.92 -38.83 50.78
N HIS A 158 -26.92 -37.55 51.19
CA HIS A 158 -27.17 -37.17 52.58
C HIS A 158 -28.58 -37.53 53.05
N GLN A 159 -29.61 -37.24 52.25
CA GLN A 159 -30.99 -37.63 52.58
C GLN A 159 -31.14 -39.14 52.74
N LYS A 160 -30.51 -39.93 51.86
CA LYS A 160 -30.57 -41.39 51.93
C LYS A 160 -29.97 -41.90 53.24
N LYS A 161 -28.80 -41.39 53.65
CA LYS A 161 -28.18 -41.73 54.96
C LYS A 161 -29.07 -41.37 56.15
N GLN A 162 -29.73 -40.20 56.11
CA GLN A 162 -30.64 -39.79 57.20
C GLN A 162 -31.88 -40.70 57.28
N ARG A 163 -32.45 -41.11 56.15
CA ARG A 163 -33.56 -42.07 56.12
C ARG A 163 -33.16 -43.45 56.65
N GLU A 164 -31.96 -43.92 56.31
CA GLU A 164 -31.41 -45.19 56.79
C GLU A 164 -31.07 -45.16 58.30
N SER A 165 -30.80 -43.99 58.88
CA SER A 165 -30.48 -43.82 60.31
C SER A 165 -31.70 -43.43 61.17
N GLY A 166 -32.75 -42.86 60.59
CA GLY A 166 -34.02 -42.55 61.26
C GLY A 166 -35.05 -43.70 61.26
N GLY A 167 -34.71 -44.86 60.68
CA GLY A 167 -35.49 -46.09 60.75
C GLY A 167 -35.03 -47.01 61.87
N ARG A 168 -35.26 -46.61 63.14
CA ARG A 168 -35.31 -47.47 64.33
C ARG A 168 -36.36 -46.94 65.28
#